data_AF-A0AA88UIA1-F1
#
_entry.id   AF-A0AA88UIA1-F1
#
_cell.length_a   1.000
_cell.length_b   1.000
_cell.length_c   1.000
_cell.angle_alpha   90.00
_cell.angle_beta   90.00
_cell.angle_gamma   90.00
#
_symmetry.space_group_name_H-M   'P 1'
#
loop_
_entity.id
_entity.type
_entity.pdbx_description
1 polymer ?
#
loop_
_entity_poly.entity_id
_entity_poly.type
_entity_poly.pdbx_seq_one_letter_code
_entity_poly.pdbx_strand_id
1 'polypeptide(L)'
;VPEDDRYFILNVIITEIFLCLSDWIHPALLEKFLEFIESALSNKISSCTQSGKAFPGKHSLSLISSLPKLIMQVAVDWKPRILKAFTDVFKNCNPESSLKLACLSAIEEMLVPKQGWLHLDTSDPGMLNYQITWIRELSSLLIVLGDKHPISSEAVLRLQLRLGQHAMLNSTFSQEYNNMQYSLREFYGTYIDESRVCYGPFMRLTKDVQELSVCCLYYFPSLDFPLLQSLLSCCLCEYRTLVVQILWNMICKWAALTYASSDEMLFDDETRTRHISYGHDLEPSLLLRIIEILHSAYRAGRIQIADHISFLLTLLSRYNVYPEKNVPMKEINCSSTFGTFKSITGFVCSWLSQIGDDSLAFQMLEEVVVDQIFLKAPVDNICALLRMLITVDTIPTRLSERSIMTLANSLPEYLINVVSCIAEDHNDSTGFTVTDKRRYYLLPCLFLFYRSDKLLSLVLNVMGSLVGGYGSSNSACPQYATEQPSRISAIVSILLLMHAESKMQQRLLLNKEEIDRVLQNILVLQV
;
A
#
# COMPACT_ATOMS: atom_id res chain seq x y z
N VAL A 1 31.21 30.31 -37.37
CA VAL A 1 30.18 30.80 -36.43
C VAL A 1 29.81 32.22 -36.86
N PRO A 2 28.57 32.49 -37.28
CA PRO A 2 28.07 33.85 -37.57
C PRO A 2 28.46 34.83 -36.46
N GLU A 3 28.63 36.12 -36.76
CA GLU A 3 29.01 37.13 -35.74
C GLU A 3 28.03 37.18 -34.56
N ASP A 4 26.73 37.06 -34.82
CA ASP A 4 25.68 37.00 -33.79
C ASP A 4 25.80 35.82 -32.81
N ASP A 5 26.37 34.70 -33.26
CA ASP A 5 26.57 33.53 -32.40
C ASP A 5 27.82 33.71 -31.53
N ARG A 6 28.84 34.45 -32.00
CA ARG A 6 30.03 34.79 -31.20
C ARG A 6 29.69 35.75 -30.06
N TYR A 7 28.88 36.78 -30.32
CA TYR A 7 28.40 37.70 -29.28
C TYR A 7 27.50 36.99 -28.27
N PHE A 8 26.67 36.05 -28.71
CA PHE A 8 25.86 35.25 -27.80
C PHE A 8 26.71 34.37 -26.88
N ILE A 9 27.69 33.63 -27.42
CA ILE A 9 28.60 32.81 -26.63
C ILE A 9 29.33 33.67 -25.59
N LEU A 10 29.84 34.84 -26.01
CA LEU A 10 30.48 35.78 -25.10
C LEU A 10 29.54 36.22 -23.98
N ASN A 11 28.30 36.58 -24.31
CA ASN A 11 27.32 37.00 -23.31
C ASN A 11 26.93 35.85 -22.36
N VAL A 12 26.89 34.59 -22.82
CA VAL A 12 26.67 33.43 -21.94
C VAL A 12 27.84 33.23 -20.98
N ILE A 13 29.08 33.28 -21.48
CA ILE A 13 30.27 33.14 -20.63
C ILE A 13 30.32 34.27 -19.59
N ILE A 14 30.03 35.51 -20.01
CA ILE A 14 29.94 36.64 -19.09
C ILE A 14 28.84 36.36 -18.06
N THR A 15 27.65 35.92 -18.48
CA THR A 15 26.55 35.58 -17.58
C THR A 15 26.94 34.50 -16.57
N GLU A 16 27.64 33.44 -16.98
CA GLU A 16 28.13 32.39 -16.07
C GLU A 16 29.09 32.94 -15.00
N ILE A 17 30.04 33.80 -15.43
CA ILE A 17 30.96 34.48 -14.50
C ILE A 17 30.16 35.34 -13.52
N PHE A 18 29.16 36.08 -14.01
CA PHE A 18 28.28 36.89 -13.17
C PHE A 18 27.48 36.06 -12.17
N LEU A 19 26.97 34.90 -12.57
CA LEU A 19 26.24 33.98 -11.69
C LEU A 19 27.14 33.38 -10.59
N CYS A 20 28.44 33.22 -10.85
CA CYS A 20 29.40 32.78 -9.84
C CYS A 20 29.79 33.89 -8.84
N LEU A 21 29.60 35.16 -9.22
CA LEU A 21 30.04 36.33 -8.46
C LEU A 21 28.87 37.14 -7.89
N SER A 22 27.63 36.64 -8.01
CA SER A 22 26.39 37.40 -7.78
C SER A 22 26.28 38.07 -6.40
N ASP A 23 26.91 37.50 -5.37
CA ASP A 23 26.96 38.08 -4.01
C ASP A 23 27.72 39.43 -3.96
N TRP A 24 28.49 39.77 -5.00
CA TRP A 24 29.42 40.91 -5.02
C TRP A 24 29.06 42.00 -6.04
N ILE A 25 27.86 41.94 -6.65
CA ILE A 25 27.54 42.73 -7.86
C ILE A 25 26.44 43.75 -7.61
N HIS A 26 26.57 44.91 -8.26
CA HIS A 26 25.60 46.01 -8.18
C HIS A 26 24.24 45.64 -8.84
N PRO A 27 23.08 45.94 -8.20
CA PRO A 27 21.75 45.56 -8.69
C PRO A 27 21.42 45.98 -10.13
N ALA A 28 21.82 47.18 -10.53
CA ALA A 28 21.57 47.70 -11.89
C ALA A 28 22.29 46.91 -13.02
N LEU A 29 23.41 46.25 -12.71
CA LEU A 29 24.07 45.36 -13.68
C LEU A 29 23.30 44.03 -13.78
N LEU A 30 22.79 43.53 -12.66
CA LEU A 30 22.01 42.30 -12.61
C LEU A 30 20.79 42.38 -13.54
N GLU A 31 20.02 43.47 -13.52
CA GLU A 31 18.83 43.63 -14.38
C GLU A 31 19.12 43.43 -15.87
N LYS A 32 20.21 44.00 -16.40
CA LYS A 32 20.60 43.82 -17.81
C LYS A 32 20.96 42.38 -18.15
N PHE A 33 21.54 41.63 -17.21
CA PHE A 33 21.80 40.20 -17.40
C PHE A 33 20.50 39.40 -17.35
N LEU A 34 19.55 39.75 -16.48
CA LEU A 34 18.26 39.07 -16.43
C LEU A 34 17.46 39.28 -17.73
N GLU A 35 17.49 40.49 -18.31
CA GLU A 35 16.93 40.76 -19.63
C GLU A 35 17.58 39.91 -20.73
N PHE A 36 18.91 39.78 -20.70
CA PHE A 36 19.62 38.91 -21.63
C PHE A 36 19.23 37.44 -21.45
N ILE A 37 19.12 36.94 -20.22
CA ILE A 37 18.72 35.56 -19.92
C ILE A 37 17.30 35.28 -20.40
N GLU A 38 16.35 36.16 -20.09
CA GLU A 38 14.96 36.06 -20.56
C GLU A 38 14.91 36.01 -22.10
N SER A 39 15.63 36.92 -22.77
CA SER A 39 15.69 36.96 -24.24
C SER A 39 16.41 35.75 -24.83
N ALA A 40 17.49 35.27 -24.21
CA ALA A 40 18.23 34.09 -24.65
C ALA A 40 17.36 32.83 -24.61
N LEU A 41 16.62 32.64 -23.51
CA LEU A 41 15.66 31.55 -23.35
C LEU A 41 14.48 31.69 -24.33
N SER A 42 13.91 32.89 -24.44
CA SER A 42 12.67 33.14 -25.21
C SER A 42 12.86 33.24 -26.72
N ASN A 43 14.00 33.72 -27.20
CA ASN A 43 14.19 34.05 -28.63
C ASN A 43 15.23 33.18 -29.33
N LYS A 44 16.30 32.75 -28.65
CA LYS A 44 17.42 32.01 -29.29
C LYS A 44 17.35 30.52 -29.02
N ILE A 45 17.15 30.11 -27.77
CA ILE A 45 17.11 28.70 -27.40
C ILE A 45 15.81 28.05 -27.89
N SER A 46 14.67 28.71 -27.67
CA SER A 46 13.35 28.30 -28.16
C SER A 46 13.26 28.16 -29.70
N SER A 47 13.79 29.12 -30.45
CA SER A 47 13.76 29.13 -31.92
C SER A 47 14.71 28.10 -32.53
N CYS A 48 15.84 27.82 -31.87
CA CYS A 48 16.74 26.74 -32.29
C CYS A 48 16.11 25.36 -32.03
N THR A 49 15.37 25.20 -30.93
CA THR A 49 14.60 23.97 -30.68
C THR A 49 13.48 23.74 -31.69
N GLN A 50 12.85 24.81 -32.22
CA GLN A 50 11.81 24.70 -33.25
C GLN A 50 12.35 24.51 -34.69
N SER A 51 13.55 25.02 -34.99
CA SER A 51 14.11 24.99 -36.36
C SER A 51 15.09 23.84 -36.65
N GLY A 52 15.38 22.99 -35.66
CA GLY A 52 16.28 21.83 -35.81
C GLY A 52 17.75 22.19 -36.11
N LYS A 53 18.13 23.47 -36.00
CA LYS A 53 19.51 23.93 -36.24
C LYS A 53 20.40 23.59 -35.04
N ALA A 54 21.57 23.02 -35.32
CA ALA A 54 22.60 22.72 -34.33
C ALA A 54 23.20 24.01 -33.76
N PHE A 55 22.63 24.50 -32.67
CA PHE A 55 23.19 25.60 -31.88
C PHE A 55 24.39 25.09 -31.06
N PRO A 56 25.39 25.92 -30.70
CA PRO A 56 26.52 25.47 -29.86
C PRO A 56 26.04 25.07 -28.46
N GLY A 57 25.68 23.79 -28.31
CA GLY A 57 24.96 23.26 -27.15
C GLY A 57 25.64 23.42 -25.80
N LYS A 58 26.98 23.56 -25.74
CA LYS A 58 27.71 23.67 -24.46
C LYS A 58 27.29 24.89 -23.63
N HIS A 59 27.10 26.04 -24.28
CA HIS A 59 26.79 27.29 -23.59
C HIS A 59 25.32 27.36 -23.15
N SER A 60 24.39 26.84 -23.96
CA SER A 60 22.98 26.71 -23.56
C SER A 60 22.80 25.77 -22.37
N LEU A 61 23.54 24.66 -22.32
CA LEU A 61 23.50 23.72 -21.19
C LEU A 61 23.97 24.36 -19.89
N SER A 62 25.09 25.09 -19.97
CA SER A 62 25.69 25.76 -18.82
C SER A 62 24.80 26.88 -18.27
N LEU A 63 24.15 27.65 -19.16
CA LEU A 63 23.14 28.64 -18.78
C LEU A 63 21.97 27.97 -18.03
N ILE A 64 21.40 26.88 -18.58
CA ILE A 64 20.31 26.14 -17.95
C ILE A 64 20.70 25.59 -16.57
N SER A 65 21.88 24.99 -16.44
CA SER A 65 22.36 24.44 -15.16
C SER A 65 22.58 25.50 -14.08
N SER A 66 22.71 26.78 -14.47
CA SER A 66 22.94 27.88 -13.54
C SER A 66 21.64 28.58 -13.11
N LEU A 67 20.51 28.29 -13.76
CA LEU A 67 19.21 28.92 -13.47
C LEU A 67 18.66 28.64 -12.05
N PRO A 68 18.75 27.43 -11.48
CA PRO A 68 18.23 27.18 -10.14
C PRO A 68 18.81 28.12 -9.10
N LYS A 69 20.14 28.31 -9.12
CA LYS A 69 20.87 29.26 -8.26
C LYS A 69 20.40 30.69 -8.48
N LEU A 70 20.25 31.10 -9.73
CA LEU A 70 19.82 32.45 -10.08
C LEU A 70 18.42 32.75 -9.51
N ILE A 71 17.46 31.87 -9.76
CA ILE A 71 16.05 32.05 -9.38
C ILE A 71 15.89 32.23 -7.86
N MET A 72 16.79 31.64 -7.07
CA MET A 72 16.80 31.84 -5.62
C MET A 72 17.27 33.23 -5.19
N GLN A 73 18.14 33.87 -5.98
CA GLN A 73 18.79 35.13 -5.62
C GLN A 73 18.09 36.37 -6.21
N VAL A 74 17.32 36.22 -7.30
CA VAL A 74 16.66 37.35 -7.95
C VAL A 74 15.44 37.88 -7.21
N ALA A 75 15.19 39.17 -7.41
CA ALA A 75 13.98 39.87 -6.96
C ALA A 75 12.69 39.17 -7.45
N VAL A 76 11.63 39.30 -6.67
CA VAL A 76 10.34 38.61 -6.87
C VAL A 76 9.78 38.85 -8.28
N ASP A 77 9.91 40.05 -8.82
CA ASP A 77 9.35 40.44 -10.13
C ASP A 77 10.02 39.74 -11.34
N TRP A 78 11.28 39.31 -11.18
CA TRP A 78 12.03 38.65 -12.25
C TRP A 78 11.79 37.14 -12.32
N LYS A 79 11.47 36.51 -11.18
CA LYS A 79 11.21 35.06 -11.09
C LYS A 79 10.16 34.58 -12.12
N PRO A 80 8.95 35.17 -12.24
CA PRO A 80 7.94 34.68 -13.18
C PRO A 80 8.36 34.82 -14.64
N ARG A 81 9.13 35.85 -14.99
CA ARG A 81 9.60 36.08 -16.38
C ARG A 81 10.61 35.00 -16.79
N ILE A 82 11.58 34.73 -15.93
CA ILE A 82 12.61 33.71 -16.17
C ILE A 82 11.99 32.32 -16.15
N LEU A 83 11.12 32.03 -15.19
CA LEU A 83 10.44 30.73 -15.07
C LEU A 83 9.53 30.46 -16.27
N LYS A 84 8.84 31.47 -16.80
CA LYS A 84 8.07 31.35 -18.04
C LYS A 84 8.97 30.98 -19.21
N ALA A 85 10.03 31.75 -19.45
CA ALA A 85 10.95 31.50 -20.54
C ALA A 85 11.63 30.12 -20.42
N PHE A 86 12.03 29.70 -19.21
CA PHE A 86 12.55 28.37 -18.93
C PHE A 86 11.52 27.27 -19.20
N THR A 87 10.26 27.46 -18.77
CA THR A 87 9.18 26.50 -19.00
C THR A 87 8.90 26.32 -20.48
N ASP A 88 8.94 27.41 -21.26
CA ASP A 88 8.77 27.36 -22.71
C ASP A 88 9.92 26.59 -23.38
N VAL A 89 11.17 26.78 -22.92
CA VAL A 89 12.31 25.97 -23.38
C VAL A 89 12.11 24.49 -23.01
N PHE A 90 11.72 24.20 -21.77
CA PHE A 90 11.50 22.83 -21.32
C PHE A 90 10.40 22.13 -22.10
N LYS A 91 9.27 22.79 -22.42
CA LYS A 91 8.20 22.20 -23.22
C LYS A 91 8.62 21.94 -24.66
N ASN A 92 9.29 22.90 -25.29
CA ASN A 92 9.53 22.87 -26.73
C ASN A 92 10.85 22.20 -27.14
N CYS A 93 11.78 21.95 -26.22
CA CYS A 93 13.02 21.28 -26.56
C CYS A 93 12.81 19.79 -26.92
N ASN A 94 13.64 19.27 -27.82
CA ASN A 94 13.57 17.87 -28.23
C ASN A 94 13.70 16.97 -26.97
N PRO A 95 12.74 16.04 -26.73
CA PRO A 95 12.77 15.06 -25.63
C PRO A 95 14.12 14.39 -25.39
N GLU A 96 14.83 14.06 -26.47
CA GLU A 96 16.06 13.26 -26.44
C GLU A 96 17.32 14.12 -26.28
N SER A 97 17.18 15.44 -26.34
CA SER A 97 18.32 16.35 -26.33
C SER A 97 18.99 16.43 -24.96
N SER A 98 20.29 16.68 -24.95
CA SER A 98 21.03 17.04 -23.74
C SER A 98 20.44 18.26 -23.04
N LEU A 99 19.78 19.15 -23.80
CA LEU A 99 19.08 20.31 -23.27
C LEU A 99 17.88 19.90 -22.41
N LYS A 100 17.09 18.89 -22.83
CA LYS A 100 16.00 18.35 -22.00
C LYS A 100 16.54 17.76 -20.70
N LEU A 101 17.63 17.00 -20.76
CA LEU A 101 18.29 16.45 -19.56
C LEU A 101 18.78 17.55 -18.61
N ALA A 102 19.38 18.62 -19.13
CA ALA A 102 19.78 19.76 -18.32
C ALA A 102 18.57 20.46 -17.68
N CYS A 103 17.45 20.59 -18.40
CA CYS A 103 16.21 21.10 -17.83
C CYS A 103 15.69 20.20 -16.70
N LEU A 104 15.71 18.87 -16.86
CA LEU A 104 15.29 17.93 -15.79
C LEU A 104 16.16 18.10 -14.54
N SER A 105 17.48 18.21 -14.70
CA SER A 105 18.39 18.46 -13.58
C SER A 105 18.12 19.80 -12.90
N ALA A 106 17.84 20.86 -13.68
CA ALA A 106 17.49 22.17 -13.13
C ALA A 106 16.15 22.13 -12.39
N ILE A 107 15.15 21.41 -12.91
CA ILE A 107 13.86 21.20 -12.27
C ILE A 107 14.04 20.46 -10.93
N GLU A 108 14.90 19.42 -10.89
CA GLU A 108 15.21 18.72 -9.64
C GLU A 108 15.72 19.68 -8.58
N GLU A 109 16.70 20.52 -8.91
CA GLU A 109 17.29 21.48 -7.96
C GLU A 109 16.29 22.54 -7.47
N MET A 110 15.35 22.95 -8.33
CA MET A 110 14.31 23.93 -7.99
C MET A 110 13.15 23.36 -7.17
N LEU A 111 12.78 22.10 -7.41
CA LEU A 111 11.68 21.42 -6.72
C LEU A 111 12.12 20.68 -5.46
N VAL A 112 13.37 20.21 -5.40
CA VAL A 112 13.95 19.46 -4.29
C VAL A 112 15.28 20.12 -3.88
N PRO A 113 15.22 21.27 -3.18
CA PRO A 113 16.43 22.00 -2.83
C PRO A 113 17.31 21.19 -1.88
N LYS A 114 18.64 21.28 -2.04
CA LYS A 114 19.60 20.69 -1.08
C LYS A 114 19.51 21.43 0.26
N GLN A 115 19.82 20.74 1.37
CA GLN A 115 19.72 21.27 2.73
C GLN A 115 20.29 22.70 2.84
N GLY A 116 19.49 23.62 3.39
CA GLY A 116 19.82 25.03 3.57
C GLY A 116 19.22 25.99 2.55
N TRP A 117 18.53 25.49 1.52
CA TRP A 117 17.89 26.30 0.48
C TRP A 117 16.38 26.45 0.77
N LEU A 118 15.86 27.69 0.69
CA LEU A 118 14.43 27.95 0.82
C LEU A 118 13.68 27.33 -0.38
N HIS A 119 12.62 26.57 -0.12
CA HIS A 119 11.71 26.12 -1.17
C HIS A 119 11.18 27.33 -1.94
N LEU A 120 10.95 27.16 -3.26
CA LEU A 120 10.13 28.11 -4.02
C LEU A 120 8.81 28.30 -3.28
N ASP A 121 8.55 29.53 -2.86
CA ASP A 121 7.43 29.87 -1.98
C ASP A 121 6.11 29.41 -2.61
N THR A 122 5.50 28.39 -2.00
CA THR A 122 4.22 27.81 -2.43
C THR A 122 3.04 28.74 -2.20
N SER A 123 3.27 29.88 -1.53
CA SER A 123 2.25 30.90 -1.25
C SER A 123 1.96 31.81 -2.45
N ASP A 124 2.85 31.86 -3.46
CA ASP A 124 2.63 32.60 -4.70
C ASP A 124 1.99 31.68 -5.78
N PRO A 125 0.72 31.93 -6.17
CA PRO A 125 0.03 31.14 -7.19
C PRO A 125 0.74 31.11 -8.55
N GLY A 126 1.49 32.17 -8.89
CA GLY A 126 2.24 32.26 -10.15
C GLY A 126 3.39 31.26 -10.20
N MET A 127 4.11 31.10 -9.09
CA MET A 127 5.22 30.15 -8.97
C MET A 127 4.72 28.71 -8.97
N LEU A 128 3.63 28.45 -8.25
CA LEU A 128 3.01 27.13 -8.17
C LEU A 128 2.64 26.60 -9.57
N ASN A 129 2.07 27.44 -10.44
CA ASN A 129 1.62 27.01 -11.77
C ASN A 129 2.76 26.45 -12.65
N TYR A 130 3.99 26.98 -12.54
CA TYR A 130 5.14 26.44 -13.27
C TYR A 130 5.55 25.07 -12.75
N GLN A 131 5.56 24.88 -11.42
CA GLN A 131 5.87 23.59 -10.81
C GLN A 131 4.86 22.52 -11.23
N ILE A 132 3.56 22.84 -11.17
CA ILE A 132 2.47 21.97 -11.62
C ILE A 132 2.68 21.58 -13.08
N THR A 133 2.99 22.56 -13.92
CA THR A 133 3.25 22.34 -15.34
C THR A 133 4.40 21.35 -15.53
N TRP A 134 5.53 21.51 -14.83
CA TRP A 134 6.67 20.61 -14.99
C TRP A 134 6.34 19.18 -14.56
N ILE A 135 5.66 19.00 -13.42
CA ILE A 135 5.26 17.69 -12.90
C ILE A 135 4.39 16.94 -13.91
N ARG A 136 3.37 17.62 -14.47
CA ARG A 136 2.46 17.03 -15.47
C ARG A 136 3.19 16.57 -16.73
N GLU A 137 4.18 17.35 -17.19
CA GLU A 137 4.97 17.01 -18.38
C GLU A 137 5.88 15.80 -18.19
N LEU A 138 6.29 15.45 -16.96
CA LEU A 138 7.19 14.31 -16.72
C LEU A 138 6.58 12.98 -17.19
N SER A 139 5.28 12.78 -16.96
CA SER A 139 4.59 11.55 -17.34
C SER A 139 4.51 11.41 -18.86
N SER A 140 4.12 12.49 -19.53
CA SER A 140 4.08 12.58 -21.00
C SER A 140 5.45 12.36 -21.62
N LEU A 141 6.49 12.97 -21.05
CA LEU A 141 7.87 12.83 -21.50
C LEU A 141 8.34 11.38 -21.37
N LEU A 142 8.01 10.70 -20.27
CA LEU A 142 8.36 9.31 -20.04
C LEU A 142 7.74 8.37 -21.10
N ILE A 143 6.49 8.62 -21.48
CA ILE A 143 5.80 7.84 -22.52
C ILE A 143 6.47 8.03 -23.89
N VAL A 144 6.82 9.28 -24.23
CA VAL A 144 7.47 9.63 -25.51
C VAL A 144 8.87 9.03 -25.61
N LEU A 145 9.68 9.15 -24.56
CA LEU A 145 11.05 8.61 -24.51
C LEU A 145 11.04 7.09 -24.51
N GLY A 146 10.20 6.51 -23.65
CA GLY A 146 9.94 5.08 -23.57
C GLY A 146 11.20 4.22 -23.55
N ASP A 147 11.15 3.10 -24.27
CA ASP A 147 12.24 2.15 -24.44
C ASP A 147 13.26 2.56 -25.50
N LYS A 148 12.92 3.54 -26.33
CA LYS A 148 13.81 4.05 -27.40
C LYS A 148 14.96 4.87 -26.83
N HIS A 149 14.76 5.53 -25.68
CA HIS A 149 15.75 6.39 -25.03
C HIS A 149 15.90 6.06 -23.53
N PRO A 150 16.43 4.87 -23.20
CA PRO A 150 16.40 4.35 -21.84
C PRO A 150 17.12 5.24 -20.82
N ILE A 151 18.25 5.87 -21.20
CA ILE A 151 19.01 6.79 -20.33
C ILE A 151 18.16 8.01 -19.96
N SER A 152 17.42 8.57 -20.92
CA SER A 152 16.57 9.73 -20.67
C SER A 152 15.33 9.34 -19.87
N SER A 153 14.73 8.18 -20.16
CA SER A 153 13.62 7.64 -19.37
C SER A 153 14.03 7.39 -17.92
N GLU A 154 15.23 6.86 -17.70
CA GLU A 154 15.81 6.68 -16.36
C GLU A 154 15.99 8.01 -15.62
N ALA A 155 16.44 9.07 -16.30
CA ALA A 155 16.56 10.41 -15.71
C ALA A 155 15.19 10.98 -15.28
N VAL A 156 14.15 10.81 -16.11
CA VAL A 156 12.78 11.21 -15.77
C VAL A 156 12.27 10.43 -14.56
N LEU A 157 12.49 9.11 -14.52
CA LEU A 157 12.09 8.26 -13.40
C LEU A 157 12.84 8.62 -12.10
N ARG A 158 14.13 8.93 -12.17
CA ARG A 158 14.89 9.41 -10.99
C ARG A 158 14.30 10.70 -10.45
N LEU A 159 13.95 11.64 -11.32
CA LEU A 159 13.29 12.89 -10.89
C LEU A 159 11.93 12.59 -10.25
N GLN A 160 11.08 11.75 -10.87
CA GLN A 160 9.81 11.34 -10.28
C GLN A 160 9.99 10.70 -8.89
N LEU A 161 10.96 9.79 -8.73
CA LEU A 161 11.29 9.18 -7.44
C LEU A 161 11.64 10.23 -6.39
N ARG A 162 12.51 11.19 -6.74
CA ARG A 162 12.93 12.27 -5.85
C ARG A 162 11.77 13.18 -5.46
N LEU A 163 10.88 13.49 -6.41
CA LEU A 163 9.66 14.26 -6.13
C LEU A 163 8.73 13.51 -5.18
N GLY A 164 8.53 12.20 -5.39
CA GLY A 164 7.72 11.36 -4.52
C GLY A 164 8.28 11.30 -3.08
N GLN A 165 9.60 11.23 -2.93
CA GLN A 165 10.28 11.24 -1.63
C GLN A 165 10.09 12.54 -0.83
N HIS A 166 9.88 13.67 -1.52
CA HIS A 166 9.78 14.99 -0.91
C HIS A 166 8.35 15.57 -0.96
N ALA A 167 7.40 14.84 -1.53
CA ALA A 167 5.99 15.24 -1.56
C ALA A 167 5.43 15.21 -0.13
N MET A 168 5.39 16.36 0.55
CA MET A 168 4.73 16.48 1.85
C MET A 168 3.23 16.18 1.71
N LEU A 169 2.71 15.36 2.63
CA LEU A 169 1.30 15.01 2.73
C LEU A 169 0.45 16.30 2.77
N ASN A 170 -0.59 16.36 1.93
CA ASN A 170 -1.61 17.42 1.88
C ASN A 170 -1.18 18.78 1.28
N SER A 171 -0.11 18.83 0.48
CA SER A 171 0.23 19.99 -0.35
C SER A 171 -0.40 19.91 -1.76
N THR A 172 -0.62 21.06 -2.41
CA THR A 172 -1.00 21.13 -3.84
C THR A 172 0.00 20.38 -4.73
N PHE A 173 1.27 20.39 -4.34
CA PHE A 173 2.34 19.62 -4.95
C PHE A 173 2.10 18.10 -4.88
N SER A 174 1.70 17.56 -3.71
CA SER A 174 1.37 16.13 -3.56
C SER A 174 0.16 15.73 -4.41
N GLN A 175 -0.85 16.60 -4.53
CA GLN A 175 -2.01 16.34 -5.39
C GLN A 175 -1.61 16.23 -6.86
N GLU A 176 -0.76 17.12 -7.36
CA GLU A 176 -0.31 17.09 -8.76
C GLU A 176 0.64 15.94 -9.04
N TYR A 177 1.48 15.57 -8.06
CA TYR A 177 2.23 14.33 -8.12
C TYR A 177 1.27 13.15 -8.32
N ASN A 178 0.22 13.04 -7.48
CA ASN A 178 -0.77 11.97 -7.57
C ASN A 178 -1.51 11.91 -8.90
N ASN A 179 -1.80 13.07 -9.51
CA ASN A 179 -2.45 13.14 -10.82
C ASN A 179 -1.59 12.56 -11.97
N MET A 180 -0.29 12.36 -11.78
CA MET A 180 0.56 11.71 -12.80
C MET A 180 0.12 10.29 -13.12
N GLN A 181 -0.57 9.61 -12.19
CA GLN A 181 -1.04 8.23 -12.37
C GLN A 181 -1.89 8.04 -13.64
N TYR A 182 -2.74 9.01 -13.98
CA TYR A 182 -3.59 8.95 -15.16
C TYR A 182 -2.80 8.82 -16.47
N SER A 183 -1.67 9.52 -16.55
CA SER A 183 -0.79 9.48 -17.72
C SER A 183 0.14 8.26 -17.66
N LEU A 184 0.64 7.91 -16.47
CA LEU A 184 1.51 6.74 -16.28
C LEU A 184 0.87 5.42 -16.70
N ARG A 185 -0.46 5.34 -16.74
CA ARG A 185 -1.18 4.18 -17.29
C ARG A 185 -0.61 3.73 -18.63
N GLU A 186 -0.47 4.64 -19.59
CA GLU A 186 0.00 4.33 -20.95
C GLU A 186 1.45 3.85 -20.99
N PHE A 187 2.25 4.27 -20.01
CA PHE A 187 3.63 3.83 -19.89
C PHE A 187 3.74 2.34 -19.55
N TYR A 188 2.83 1.83 -18.72
CA TYR A 188 2.74 0.40 -18.39
C TYR A 188 1.96 -0.38 -19.45
N GLY A 189 0.77 0.09 -19.80
CA GLY A 189 -0.03 -0.49 -20.87
C GLY A 189 -1.46 0.04 -20.91
N THR A 190 -2.09 -0.10 -22.06
CA THR A 190 -3.50 0.27 -22.27
C THR A 190 -4.32 -0.96 -22.64
N TYR A 191 -5.52 -1.03 -22.10
CA TYR A 191 -6.50 -2.02 -22.53
C TYR A 191 -7.12 -1.55 -23.84
N ILE A 192 -7.01 -2.36 -24.88
CA ILE A 192 -7.69 -2.12 -26.15
C ILE A 192 -9.11 -2.71 -26.08
N ASP A 193 -9.23 -3.94 -25.56
CA ASP A 193 -10.50 -4.67 -25.33
C ASP A 193 -10.39 -5.54 -24.06
N GLU A 194 -11.49 -6.19 -23.63
CA GLU A 194 -11.55 -7.05 -22.41
C GLU A 194 -10.46 -8.15 -22.33
N SER A 195 -9.85 -8.53 -23.46
CA SER A 195 -8.82 -9.58 -23.54
C SER A 195 -7.49 -9.17 -24.17
N ARG A 196 -7.36 -7.94 -24.72
CA ARG A 196 -6.14 -7.50 -25.40
C ARG A 196 -5.53 -6.27 -24.74
N VAL A 197 -4.30 -6.44 -24.29
CA VAL A 197 -3.49 -5.40 -23.66
C VAL A 197 -2.41 -4.95 -24.62
N CYS A 198 -2.34 -3.65 -24.86
CA CYS A 198 -1.21 -3.02 -25.52
C CYS A 198 -0.17 -2.66 -24.46
N TYR A 199 0.94 -3.40 -24.43
CA TYR A 199 2.02 -3.11 -23.50
C TYR A 199 2.73 -1.82 -23.85
N GLY A 200 2.88 -0.96 -22.85
CA GLY A 200 3.61 0.29 -22.95
C GLY A 200 5.12 0.09 -22.95
N PRO A 201 5.89 1.18 -23.06
CA PRO A 201 7.34 1.16 -23.10
C PRO A 201 8.00 0.46 -21.90
N PHE A 202 7.35 0.47 -20.73
CA PHE A 202 7.82 -0.20 -19.52
C PHE A 202 8.30 -1.62 -19.77
N MET A 203 7.56 -2.40 -20.57
CA MET A 203 7.85 -3.82 -20.80
C MET A 203 9.15 -4.09 -21.56
N ARG A 204 9.66 -3.11 -22.31
CA ARG A 204 10.88 -3.24 -23.13
C ARG A 204 12.12 -2.64 -22.47
N LEU A 205 11.98 -1.99 -21.32
CA LEU A 205 13.09 -1.40 -20.57
C LEU A 205 13.98 -2.47 -19.90
N THR A 206 15.19 -2.05 -19.52
CA THR A 206 16.10 -2.90 -18.72
C THR A 206 15.54 -3.13 -17.32
N LYS A 207 16.04 -4.17 -16.65
CA LYS A 207 15.55 -4.56 -15.31
C LYS A 207 15.67 -3.41 -14.31
N ASP A 208 16.82 -2.74 -14.29
CA ASP A 208 17.12 -1.66 -13.35
C ASP A 208 16.21 -0.44 -13.55
N VAL A 209 15.85 -0.12 -14.80
CA VAL A 209 14.92 0.99 -15.10
C VAL A 209 13.49 0.61 -14.77
N GLN A 210 13.09 -0.66 -14.97
CA GLN A 210 11.80 -1.17 -14.50
C GLN A 210 11.71 -1.13 -12.97
N GLU A 211 12.77 -1.53 -12.25
CA GLU A 211 12.87 -1.41 -10.79
C GLU A 211 12.66 0.04 -10.35
N LEU A 212 13.40 0.97 -10.96
CA LEU A 212 13.28 2.38 -10.66
C LEU A 212 11.88 2.92 -10.92
N SER A 213 11.28 2.60 -12.07
CA SER A 213 9.91 3.01 -12.42
C SER A 213 8.92 2.62 -11.36
N VAL A 214 9.12 1.43 -10.82
CA VAL A 214 8.19 0.88 -9.86
C VAL A 214 8.47 1.41 -8.45
N CYS A 215 9.72 1.69 -8.09
CA CYS A 215 10.04 2.45 -6.88
C CYS A 215 9.31 3.80 -6.84
N CYS A 216 9.07 4.46 -7.98
CA CYS A 216 8.27 5.68 -8.03
C CYS A 216 6.84 5.46 -7.54
N LEU A 217 6.25 4.29 -7.81
CA LEU A 217 4.87 3.98 -7.42
C LEU A 217 4.70 3.91 -5.90
N TYR A 218 5.77 3.58 -5.17
CA TYR A 218 5.76 3.51 -3.71
C TYR A 218 5.36 4.83 -3.06
N TYR A 219 5.58 5.98 -3.70
CA TYR A 219 5.33 7.28 -3.10
C TYR A 219 3.93 7.83 -3.36
N PHE A 220 3.10 7.14 -4.15
CA PHE A 220 1.69 7.48 -4.24
C PHE A 220 0.96 7.12 -2.93
N PRO A 221 0.03 7.98 -2.44
CA PRO A 221 -0.84 7.67 -1.31
C PRO A 221 -1.77 6.49 -1.60
N SER A 222 -2.32 6.46 -2.80
CA SER A 222 -3.16 5.37 -3.33
C SER A 222 -2.92 5.24 -4.83
N LEU A 223 -3.07 4.03 -5.37
CA LEU A 223 -3.10 3.83 -6.82
C LEU A 223 -4.53 3.78 -7.34
N ASP A 224 -4.78 4.46 -8.45
CA ASP A 224 -6.06 4.35 -9.14
C ASP A 224 -6.26 2.96 -9.77
N PHE A 225 -7.53 2.59 -9.95
CA PHE A 225 -7.91 1.31 -10.52
C PHE A 225 -7.33 1.08 -11.94
N PRO A 226 -7.38 2.05 -12.87
CA PRO A 226 -6.84 1.87 -14.21
C PRO A 226 -5.32 1.62 -14.25
N LEU A 227 -4.55 2.27 -13.39
CA LEU A 227 -3.10 2.06 -13.28
C LEU A 227 -2.80 0.69 -12.69
N LEU A 228 -3.51 0.28 -11.63
CA LEU A 228 -3.41 -1.07 -11.06
C LEU A 228 -3.70 -2.14 -12.10
N GLN A 229 -4.76 -1.97 -12.89
CA GLN A 229 -5.11 -2.90 -13.97
C GLN A 229 -3.99 -3.01 -15.02
N SER A 230 -3.38 -1.87 -15.36
CA SER A 230 -2.27 -1.82 -16.33
C SER A 230 -1.00 -2.49 -15.78
N LEU A 231 -0.69 -2.32 -14.50
CA LEU A 231 0.41 -3.02 -13.82
C LEU A 231 0.18 -4.54 -13.73
N LEU A 232 -1.05 -4.95 -13.43
CA LEU A 232 -1.43 -6.37 -13.36
C LEU A 232 -1.26 -7.06 -14.70
N SER A 233 -1.60 -6.38 -15.79
CA SER A 233 -1.39 -6.92 -17.13
C SER A 233 0.09 -7.16 -17.44
N CYS A 234 0.98 -6.30 -16.93
CA CYS A 234 2.44 -6.45 -17.07
C CYS A 234 2.95 -7.68 -16.32
N CYS A 235 2.35 -8.02 -15.17
CA CYS A 235 2.70 -9.21 -14.38
C CYS A 235 2.40 -10.53 -15.09
N LEU A 236 1.35 -10.55 -15.91
CA LEU A 236 0.90 -11.73 -16.65
C LEU A 236 1.78 -12.03 -17.88
N CYS A 237 2.60 -11.07 -18.32
CA CYS A 237 3.52 -11.28 -19.43
C CYS A 237 4.68 -12.21 -19.01
N GLU A 238 5.21 -12.99 -19.95
CA GLU A 238 6.13 -14.11 -19.70
C GLU A 238 7.51 -13.74 -19.12
N TYR A 239 7.80 -12.47 -18.89
CA TYR A 239 9.09 -12.01 -18.42
C TYR A 239 8.94 -11.05 -17.24
N ARG A 240 9.26 -11.55 -16.04
CA ARG A 240 9.97 -10.90 -14.90
C ARG A 240 9.29 -11.03 -13.54
N THR A 241 10.09 -11.45 -12.57
CA THR A 241 9.84 -11.61 -11.13
C THR A 241 9.62 -10.29 -10.39
N LEU A 242 9.91 -9.16 -11.03
CA LEU A 242 10.04 -7.89 -10.34
C LEU A 242 8.69 -7.23 -10.00
N VAL A 243 7.75 -7.19 -10.94
CA VAL A 243 6.43 -6.57 -10.73
C VAL A 243 5.61 -7.29 -9.64
N VAL A 244 5.90 -8.58 -9.44
CA VAL A 244 5.33 -9.41 -8.39
C VAL A 244 5.83 -9.02 -6.99
N GLN A 245 7.13 -8.71 -6.87
CA GLN A 245 7.74 -8.18 -5.63
C GLN A 245 7.22 -6.76 -5.30
N ILE A 246 6.63 -6.09 -6.28
CA ILE A 246 6.02 -4.78 -6.12
C ILE A 246 4.56 -4.91 -5.74
N LEU A 247 3.77 -5.78 -6.39
CA LEU A 247 2.43 -6.11 -5.88
C LEU A 247 2.52 -6.52 -4.41
N TRP A 248 3.55 -7.28 -4.04
CA TRP A 248 3.93 -7.56 -2.65
C TRP A 248 4.09 -6.28 -1.81
N ASN A 249 5.02 -5.38 -2.15
CA ASN A 249 5.26 -4.15 -1.38
C ASN A 249 4.04 -3.22 -1.32
N MET A 250 3.24 -3.18 -2.40
CA MET A 250 2.04 -2.37 -2.52
C MET A 250 0.90 -2.89 -1.67
N ILE A 251 0.69 -4.21 -1.63
CA ILE A 251 -0.32 -4.83 -0.76
C ILE A 251 0.12 -4.77 0.69
N CYS A 252 1.41 -4.96 0.98
CA CYS A 252 1.95 -4.72 2.32
C CYS A 252 1.75 -3.26 2.78
N LYS A 253 1.92 -2.28 1.88
CA LYS A 253 1.64 -0.86 2.18
C LYS A 253 0.14 -0.59 2.36
N TRP A 254 -0.72 -1.17 1.51
CA TRP A 254 -2.19 -1.09 1.65
C TRP A 254 -2.66 -1.68 2.98
N ALA A 255 -2.13 -2.84 3.36
CA ALA A 255 -2.38 -3.52 4.63
C ALA A 255 -1.81 -2.76 5.85
N ALA A 256 -0.71 -2.02 5.69
CA ALA A 256 -0.14 -1.19 6.75
C ALA A 256 -0.94 0.12 6.96
N LEU A 257 -1.38 0.77 5.88
CA LEU A 257 -2.14 2.02 5.92
C LEU A 257 -3.56 1.84 6.48
N THR A 258 -4.17 0.68 6.30
CA THR A 258 -5.47 0.32 6.89
C THR A 258 -5.41 0.08 8.41
N TYR A 259 -4.22 -0.22 8.95
CA TYR A 259 -4.01 -0.46 10.38
C TYR A 259 -3.66 0.82 11.14
N ALA A 260 -2.90 1.75 10.54
CA ALA A 260 -2.55 3.03 11.16
C ALA A 260 -3.79 3.89 11.48
N SER A 261 -4.88 3.73 10.74
CA SER A 261 -6.16 4.39 11.04
C SER A 261 -6.95 3.76 12.20
N SER A 262 -6.50 2.63 12.74
CA SER A 262 -7.18 1.90 13.83
C SER A 262 -6.60 2.22 15.22
N ASP A 263 -5.30 2.52 15.30
CA ASP A 263 -4.58 2.71 16.57
C ASP A 263 -4.55 4.17 17.09
N GLU A 264 -4.90 5.18 16.28
CA GLU A 264 -4.98 6.60 16.71
C GLU A 264 -6.32 6.97 17.37
N MET A 265 -6.95 6.04 18.08
CA MET A 265 -8.23 6.26 18.78
C MET A 265 -8.07 6.50 20.30
N LEU A 266 -7.06 7.26 20.73
CA LEU A 266 -6.90 7.67 22.13
C LEU A 266 -6.46 9.14 22.28
N PHE A 267 -7.44 9.97 22.67
CA PHE A 267 -7.37 11.27 23.38
C PHE A 267 -6.51 12.42 22.79
N ASP A 268 -7.14 13.49 22.28
CA ASP A 268 -7.48 14.70 23.06
C ASP A 268 -8.35 15.66 22.22
N ASP A 269 -9.30 16.33 22.88
CA ASP A 269 -10.29 17.24 22.32
C ASP A 269 -9.67 18.65 22.20
N GLU A 270 -9.21 19.07 21.01
CA GLU A 270 -9.25 20.49 20.55
C GLU A 270 -8.57 20.81 19.20
N THR A 271 -7.93 19.87 18.50
CA THR A 271 -7.43 20.17 17.15
C THR A 271 -8.30 19.53 16.08
N ARG A 272 -8.93 20.41 15.29
CA ARG A 272 -9.82 20.10 14.17
C ARG A 272 -9.02 19.51 13.00
N THR A 273 -8.42 18.34 13.17
CA THR A 273 -7.94 17.49 12.07
C THR A 273 -9.17 16.93 11.40
N ARG A 274 -9.52 17.48 10.24
CA ARG A 274 -10.54 16.90 9.36
C ARG A 274 -10.09 15.48 9.02
N HIS A 275 -10.76 14.51 9.60
CA HIS A 275 -10.65 13.10 9.23
C HIS A 275 -10.81 12.95 7.72
N ILE A 276 -9.74 12.53 7.05
CA ILE A 276 -9.80 12.12 5.66
C ILE A 276 -10.38 10.69 5.68
N SER A 277 -11.57 10.55 5.14
CA SER A 277 -12.13 9.26 4.74
C SER A 277 -11.17 8.60 3.74
N TYR A 278 -10.37 7.63 4.17
CA TYR A 278 -9.71 6.69 3.28
C TYR A 278 -10.75 5.65 2.83
N GLY A 279 -11.74 6.12 2.08
CA GLY A 279 -12.91 5.37 1.62
C GLY A 279 -12.82 4.92 0.16
N HIS A 280 -11.67 4.41 -0.26
CA HIS A 280 -11.60 3.60 -1.47
C HIS A 280 -10.92 2.27 -1.13
N ASP A 281 -11.68 1.39 -0.47
CA ASP A 281 -11.34 -0.03 -0.43
C ASP A 281 -11.08 -0.51 -1.86
N LEU A 282 -10.02 -1.30 -2.05
CA LEU A 282 -9.75 -1.93 -3.33
C LEU A 282 -10.98 -2.74 -3.74
N GLU A 283 -11.46 -2.56 -4.97
CA GLU A 283 -12.64 -3.30 -5.44
C GLU A 283 -12.42 -4.81 -5.23
N PRO A 284 -13.38 -5.55 -4.62
CA PRO A 284 -13.24 -6.97 -4.33
C PRO A 284 -12.77 -7.82 -5.53
N SER A 285 -13.26 -7.50 -6.72
CA SER A 285 -12.90 -8.14 -7.99
C SER A 285 -11.41 -7.95 -8.33
N LEU A 286 -10.88 -6.75 -8.11
CA LEU A 286 -9.48 -6.40 -8.34
C LEU A 286 -8.58 -7.08 -7.32
N LEU A 287 -8.96 -7.06 -6.05
CA LEU A 287 -8.21 -7.72 -4.99
C LEU A 287 -8.09 -9.22 -5.29
N LEU A 288 -9.21 -9.88 -5.62
CA LEU A 288 -9.19 -11.29 -6.04
C LEU A 288 -8.27 -11.49 -7.25
N ARG A 289 -8.33 -10.59 -8.25
CA ARG A 289 -7.48 -10.67 -9.44
C ARG A 289 -6.00 -10.52 -9.12
N ILE A 290 -5.63 -9.62 -8.22
CA ILE A 290 -4.25 -9.44 -7.74
C ILE A 290 -3.75 -10.72 -7.10
N ILE A 291 -4.55 -11.28 -6.19
CA ILE A 291 -4.19 -12.48 -5.45
C ILE A 291 -4.05 -13.68 -6.43
N GLU A 292 -4.94 -13.82 -7.42
CA GLU A 292 -4.83 -14.84 -8.49
C GLU A 292 -3.54 -14.72 -9.30
N ILE A 293 -3.15 -13.49 -9.66
CA ILE A 293 -1.92 -13.22 -10.41
C ILE A 293 -0.69 -13.59 -9.59
N LEU A 294 -0.68 -13.24 -8.29
CA LEU A 294 0.38 -13.63 -7.37
C LEU A 294 0.48 -15.16 -7.22
N HIS A 295 -0.64 -15.85 -7.08
CA HIS A 295 -0.64 -17.31 -7.01
C HIS A 295 -0.17 -17.94 -8.33
N SER A 296 -0.56 -17.38 -9.48
CA SER A 296 -0.10 -17.85 -10.80
C SER A 296 1.41 -17.65 -10.97
N ALA A 297 1.96 -16.53 -10.49
CA ALA A 297 3.39 -16.27 -10.50
C ALA A 297 4.16 -17.25 -9.58
N TYR A 298 3.61 -17.57 -8.41
CA TYR A 298 4.15 -18.63 -7.54
C TYR A 298 4.18 -19.98 -8.27
N ARG A 299 3.07 -20.41 -8.89
CA ARG A 299 3.00 -21.66 -9.67
C ARG A 299 4.01 -21.72 -10.81
N ALA A 300 4.33 -20.57 -11.41
CA ALA A 300 5.35 -20.44 -12.45
C ALA A 300 6.80 -20.44 -11.89
N GLY A 301 6.99 -20.64 -10.59
CA GLY A 301 8.31 -20.65 -9.94
C GLY A 301 8.95 -19.26 -9.79
N ARG A 302 8.15 -18.19 -9.93
CA ARG A 302 8.65 -16.80 -9.90
C ARG A 302 8.66 -16.19 -8.49
N ILE A 303 7.97 -16.81 -7.54
CA ILE A 303 7.91 -16.41 -6.13
C ILE A 303 8.40 -17.57 -5.30
N GLN A 304 9.25 -17.31 -4.30
CA GLN A 304 9.62 -18.35 -3.35
C GLN A 304 8.42 -18.70 -2.46
N ILE A 305 8.34 -19.96 -2.03
CA ILE A 305 7.25 -20.42 -1.16
C ILE A 305 7.13 -19.58 0.13
N ALA A 306 8.25 -19.17 0.71
CA ALA A 306 8.29 -18.32 1.91
C ALA A 306 7.60 -16.96 1.68
N ASP A 307 7.94 -16.29 0.57
CA ASP A 307 7.33 -15.02 0.19
C ASP A 307 5.84 -15.21 -0.11
N HIS A 308 5.45 -16.27 -0.81
CA HIS A 308 4.04 -16.53 -1.10
C HIS A 308 3.21 -16.78 0.16
N ILE A 309 3.72 -17.59 1.10
CA ILE A 309 3.03 -17.88 2.37
C ILE A 309 2.94 -16.62 3.24
N SER A 310 4.03 -15.87 3.36
CA SER A 310 4.06 -14.62 4.12
C SER A 310 3.07 -13.58 3.56
N PHE A 311 2.83 -13.61 2.24
CA PHE A 311 1.84 -12.74 1.59
C PHE A 311 0.43 -13.09 2.04
N LEU A 312 0.06 -14.37 1.92
CA LEU A 312 -1.26 -14.88 2.27
C LEU A 312 -1.55 -14.65 3.77
N LEU A 313 -0.54 -14.82 4.63
CA LEU A 313 -0.61 -14.50 6.05
C LEU A 313 -0.87 -13.02 6.31
N THR A 314 -0.10 -12.13 5.66
CA THR A 314 -0.25 -10.67 5.84
C THR A 314 -1.63 -10.21 5.37
N LEU A 315 -2.09 -10.73 4.23
CA LEU A 315 -3.40 -10.44 3.68
C LEU A 315 -4.52 -10.80 4.65
N LEU A 316 -4.52 -12.03 5.20
CA LEU A 316 -5.59 -12.47 6.09
C LEU A 316 -5.49 -11.88 7.51
N SER A 317 -4.29 -11.58 7.99
CA SER A 317 -4.10 -10.96 9.31
C SER A 317 -4.49 -9.49 9.34
N ARG A 318 -4.31 -8.75 8.24
CA ARG A 318 -4.50 -7.28 8.20
C ARG A 318 -5.75 -6.81 7.46
N TYR A 319 -6.52 -7.69 6.84
CA TYR A 319 -7.74 -7.28 6.15
C TYR A 319 -8.79 -6.75 7.13
N ASN A 320 -9.35 -5.57 6.85
CA ASN A 320 -10.40 -4.98 7.65
C ASN A 320 -11.78 -5.52 7.27
N VAL A 321 -12.42 -6.21 8.20
CA VAL A 321 -13.81 -6.69 8.06
C VAL A 321 -14.73 -5.73 8.79
N TYR A 322 -15.66 -5.10 8.06
CA TYR A 322 -16.62 -4.16 8.63
C TYR A 322 -17.96 -4.87 8.89
N PRO A 323 -18.54 -4.70 10.10
CA PRO A 323 -19.85 -5.26 10.42
C PRO A 323 -20.96 -4.55 9.64
N GLU A 324 -22.02 -5.30 9.31
CA GLU A 324 -23.14 -4.88 8.45
C GLU A 324 -23.94 -3.66 8.94
N LYS A 325 -23.81 -3.23 10.20
CA LYS A 325 -24.81 -2.36 10.84
C LYS A 325 -24.35 -1.08 11.54
N ASN A 326 -23.08 -0.66 11.46
CA ASN A 326 -22.61 0.50 12.23
C ASN A 326 -22.22 1.74 11.40
N VAL A 327 -22.89 1.99 10.28
CA VAL A 327 -22.80 3.30 9.61
C VAL A 327 -24.14 4.02 9.77
N PRO A 328 -24.23 5.12 10.52
CA PRO A 328 -25.45 5.93 10.55
C PRO A 328 -25.74 6.41 9.13
N MET A 329 -26.98 6.19 8.73
CA MET A 329 -27.56 6.37 7.41
C MET A 329 -27.32 7.79 6.85
N LYS A 330 -26.14 8.01 6.27
CA LYS A 330 -25.80 9.04 5.29
C LYS A 330 -24.41 8.71 4.75
N GLU A 331 -24.41 8.32 3.48
CA GLU A 331 -23.26 8.12 2.59
C GLU A 331 -22.59 6.73 2.63
N ILE A 332 -22.52 6.16 1.43
CA ILE A 332 -21.82 4.95 0.98
C ILE A 332 -22.60 3.63 1.13
N ASN A 333 -22.96 3.06 -0.03
CA ASN A 333 -23.39 1.67 -0.20
C ASN A 333 -22.25 0.70 0.16
N CYS A 334 -21.86 0.61 1.44
CA CYS A 334 -20.93 -0.43 1.89
C CYS A 334 -21.66 -1.78 1.93
N SER A 335 -21.59 -2.55 0.83
CA SER A 335 -21.83 -3.99 0.87
C SER A 335 -20.85 -4.63 1.85
N SER A 336 -21.29 -5.57 2.69
CA SER A 336 -20.47 -6.15 3.74
C SER A 336 -19.17 -6.78 3.20
N THR A 337 -18.02 -6.32 3.73
CA THR A 337 -16.71 -6.86 3.32
C THR A 337 -16.48 -8.29 3.79
N PHE A 338 -17.34 -8.81 4.68
CA PHE A 338 -17.34 -10.19 5.14
C PHE A 338 -17.46 -11.22 4.00
N GLY A 339 -18.35 -10.98 3.02
CA GLY A 339 -18.51 -11.89 1.88
C GLY A 339 -17.24 -12.00 1.03
N THR A 340 -16.59 -10.85 0.79
CA THR A 340 -15.31 -10.76 0.11
C THR A 340 -14.21 -11.45 0.92
N PHE A 341 -14.09 -11.16 2.21
CA PHE A 341 -13.06 -11.73 3.08
C PHE A 341 -13.19 -13.25 3.21
N LYS A 342 -14.42 -13.76 3.33
CA LYS A 342 -14.70 -15.20 3.31
C LYS A 342 -14.27 -15.85 1.99
N SER A 343 -14.53 -15.18 0.86
CA SER A 343 -14.12 -15.65 -0.46
C SER A 343 -12.60 -15.69 -0.58
N ILE A 344 -11.90 -14.63 -0.15
CA ILE A 344 -10.44 -14.55 -0.08
C ILE A 344 -9.88 -15.70 0.77
N THR A 345 -10.44 -15.90 1.98
CA THR A 345 -10.03 -16.99 2.87
C THR A 345 -10.18 -18.36 2.18
N GLY A 346 -11.28 -18.57 1.44
CA GLY A 346 -11.50 -19.80 0.67
C GLY A 346 -10.46 -20.01 -0.44
N PHE A 347 -10.11 -18.97 -1.20
CA PHE A 347 -9.06 -19.04 -2.21
C PHE A 347 -7.69 -19.35 -1.59
N VAL A 348 -7.32 -18.63 -0.53
CA VAL A 348 -6.07 -18.85 0.20
C VAL A 348 -5.95 -20.30 0.65
N CYS A 349 -6.99 -20.85 1.29
CA CYS A 349 -6.99 -22.25 1.73
C CYS A 349 -6.87 -23.22 0.55
N SER A 350 -7.65 -23.02 -0.53
CA SER A 350 -7.57 -23.86 -1.73
C SER A 350 -6.16 -23.92 -2.31
N TRP A 351 -5.45 -22.80 -2.33
CA TRP A 351 -4.07 -22.76 -2.81
C TRP A 351 -3.05 -23.35 -1.85
N LEU A 352 -3.22 -23.13 -0.54
CA LEU A 352 -2.37 -23.78 0.47
C LEU A 352 -2.41 -25.31 0.31
N SER A 353 -3.59 -25.88 0.03
CA SER A 353 -3.73 -27.33 -0.27
C SER A 353 -3.02 -27.78 -1.56
N GLN A 354 -2.52 -26.86 -2.39
CA GLN A 354 -1.86 -27.15 -3.67
C GLN A 354 -0.34 -26.88 -3.62
N ILE A 355 0.20 -26.40 -2.50
CA ILE A 355 1.63 -26.06 -2.33
C ILE A 355 2.54 -27.31 -2.36
N GLY A 356 1.98 -28.50 -2.15
CA GLY A 356 2.66 -29.78 -2.27
C GLY A 356 3.44 -30.20 -1.02
N ASP A 357 4.32 -29.33 -0.50
CA ASP A 357 5.04 -29.58 0.76
C ASP A 357 4.29 -29.00 1.97
N ASP A 358 3.27 -29.74 2.42
CA ASP A 358 2.51 -29.41 3.64
C ASP A 358 3.42 -29.34 4.87
N SER A 359 4.57 -30.03 4.85
CA SER A 359 5.49 -30.08 5.96
C SER A 359 6.15 -28.72 6.19
N LEU A 360 6.73 -28.18 5.13
CA LEU A 360 7.35 -26.86 5.11
C LEU A 360 6.31 -25.75 5.29
N ALA A 361 5.17 -25.85 4.62
CA ALA A 361 4.11 -24.85 4.71
C ALA A 361 3.58 -24.71 6.15
N PHE A 362 3.36 -25.81 6.85
CA PHE A 362 2.96 -25.79 8.25
C PHE A 362 4.02 -25.14 9.15
N GLN A 363 5.31 -25.46 8.96
CA GLN A 363 6.38 -24.85 9.76
C GLN A 363 6.46 -23.32 9.55
N MET A 364 6.23 -22.85 8.33
CA MET A 364 6.21 -21.41 8.03
C MET A 364 4.96 -20.70 8.60
N LEU A 365 3.85 -21.43 8.75
CA LEU A 365 2.56 -20.88 9.20
C LEU A 365 2.39 -20.93 10.72
N GLU A 366 2.87 -21.98 11.38
CA GLU A 366 2.54 -22.28 12.78
C GLU A 366 2.84 -21.12 13.72
N GLU A 367 4.10 -20.69 13.79
CA GLU A 367 4.55 -19.66 14.73
C GLU A 367 3.83 -18.33 14.48
N VAL A 368 3.75 -17.91 13.21
CA VAL A 368 3.13 -16.63 12.83
C VAL A 368 1.63 -16.62 13.12
N VAL A 369 0.90 -17.70 12.80
CA VAL A 369 -0.54 -17.79 13.08
C VAL A 369 -0.79 -17.75 14.59
N VAL A 370 -0.03 -18.52 15.36
CA VAL A 370 -0.20 -18.59 16.82
C VAL A 370 0.10 -17.25 17.47
N ASP A 371 1.16 -16.55 17.04
CA ASP A 371 1.49 -15.22 17.54
C ASP A 371 0.40 -14.19 17.20
N GLN A 372 -0.16 -14.22 15.99
CA GLN A 372 -1.27 -13.32 15.61
C GLN A 372 -2.54 -13.59 16.44
N ILE A 373 -2.83 -14.86 16.77
CA ILE A 373 -3.95 -15.23 17.65
C ILE A 373 -3.69 -14.75 19.08
N PHE A 374 -2.45 -14.88 19.57
CA PHE A 374 -2.05 -14.39 20.89
C PHE A 374 -2.19 -12.86 21.01
N LEU A 375 -1.88 -12.13 19.94
CA LEU A 375 -2.02 -10.67 19.85
C LEU A 375 -3.48 -10.18 19.76
N LYS A 376 -4.47 -11.08 19.89
CA LYS A 376 -5.91 -10.76 19.92
C LYS A 376 -6.40 -10.01 18.67
N ALA A 377 -6.02 -10.49 17.49
CA ALA A 377 -6.55 -10.00 16.23
C ALA A 377 -8.11 -10.10 16.18
N PRO A 378 -8.79 -9.36 15.28
CA PRO A 378 -10.25 -9.45 15.14
C PRO A 378 -10.75 -10.88 14.88
N VAL A 379 -11.98 -11.19 15.30
CA VAL A 379 -12.57 -12.55 15.25
C VAL A 379 -12.56 -13.14 13.83
N ASP A 380 -12.82 -12.32 12.81
CA ASP A 380 -12.74 -12.73 11.41
C ASP A 380 -11.32 -13.16 11.01
N ASN A 381 -10.32 -12.36 11.36
CA ASN A 381 -8.92 -12.60 11.04
C ASN A 381 -8.41 -13.85 11.76
N ILE A 382 -8.73 -14.01 13.06
CA ILE A 382 -8.42 -15.25 13.80
C ILE A 382 -9.06 -16.47 13.11
N CYS A 383 -10.33 -16.39 12.70
CA CYS A 383 -10.99 -17.47 11.97
C CYS A 383 -10.27 -17.84 10.68
N ALA A 384 -9.88 -16.83 9.89
CA ALA A 384 -9.18 -17.03 8.63
C ALA A 384 -7.79 -17.67 8.84
N LEU A 385 -7.04 -17.21 9.85
CA LEU A 385 -5.72 -17.76 10.19
C LEU A 385 -5.82 -19.20 10.72
N LEU A 386 -6.81 -19.50 11.57
CA LEU A 386 -7.09 -20.87 12.01
C LEU A 386 -7.45 -21.77 10.83
N ARG A 387 -8.21 -21.26 9.84
CA ARG A 387 -8.53 -21.97 8.60
C ARG A 387 -7.29 -22.26 7.76
N MET A 388 -6.35 -21.32 7.65
CA MET A 388 -5.05 -21.59 7.01
C MET A 388 -4.32 -22.73 7.72
N LEU A 389 -4.22 -22.66 9.04
CA LEU A 389 -3.48 -23.63 9.86
C LEU A 389 -4.04 -25.05 9.71
N ILE A 390 -5.36 -25.23 9.80
CA ILE A 390 -5.99 -26.56 9.64
C ILE A 390 -5.89 -27.09 8.20
N THR A 391 -5.73 -26.20 7.21
CA THR A 391 -5.65 -26.60 5.80
C THR A 391 -4.32 -27.29 5.49
N VAL A 392 -3.23 -26.84 6.13
CA VAL A 392 -1.88 -27.44 5.98
C VAL A 392 -1.57 -28.50 7.03
N ASP A 393 -2.39 -28.60 8.08
CA ASP A 393 -2.33 -29.70 9.04
C ASP A 393 -2.89 -30.97 8.37
N THR A 394 -2.10 -31.66 7.54
CA THR A 394 -2.56 -32.89 6.86
C THR A 394 -2.38 -34.16 7.69
N ILE A 395 -1.44 -34.15 8.64
CA ILE A 395 -1.23 -35.20 9.64
C ILE A 395 -1.62 -34.63 11.01
N PRO A 396 -2.49 -35.29 11.80
CA PRO A 396 -2.92 -34.78 13.10
C PRO A 396 -1.74 -34.38 14.01
N THR A 397 -1.85 -33.18 14.60
CA THR A 397 -1.00 -32.67 15.70
C THR A 397 0.48 -32.47 15.39
N ARG A 398 0.75 -31.70 14.32
CA ARG A 398 2.10 -31.16 14.09
C ARG A 398 2.44 -29.94 14.93
N LEU A 399 1.47 -29.43 15.71
CA LEU A 399 1.65 -28.30 16.61
C LEU A 399 2.73 -28.60 17.64
N SER A 400 3.68 -27.68 17.78
CA SER A 400 4.65 -27.67 18.87
C SER A 400 3.95 -27.51 20.22
N GLU A 401 4.64 -27.94 21.28
CA GLU A 401 4.13 -27.81 22.64
C GLU A 401 3.86 -26.34 23.02
N ARG A 402 4.71 -25.42 22.56
CA ARG A 402 4.50 -23.98 22.75
C ARG A 402 3.19 -23.53 22.10
N SER A 403 2.95 -23.91 20.84
CA SER A 403 1.72 -23.57 20.13
C SER A 403 0.47 -24.13 20.79
N ILE A 404 0.53 -25.37 21.29
CA ILE A 404 -0.58 -25.99 22.04
C ILE A 404 -0.91 -25.16 23.28
N MET A 405 0.10 -24.73 24.05
CA MET A 405 -0.11 -23.94 25.26
C MET A 405 -0.66 -22.54 24.94
N THR A 406 -0.13 -21.87 23.92
CA THR A 406 -0.61 -20.55 23.50
C THR A 406 -2.06 -20.61 23.01
N LEU A 407 -2.37 -21.55 22.11
CA LEU A 407 -3.73 -21.75 21.60
C LEU A 407 -4.71 -22.12 22.72
N ALA A 408 -4.30 -22.96 23.67
CA ALA A 408 -5.15 -23.34 24.80
C ALA A 408 -5.61 -22.13 25.63
N ASN A 409 -4.76 -21.11 25.76
CA ASN A 409 -5.07 -19.90 26.50
C ASN A 409 -5.91 -18.90 25.68
N SER A 410 -5.70 -18.82 24.36
CA SER A 410 -6.37 -17.82 23.50
C SER A 410 -7.70 -18.29 22.91
N LEU A 411 -7.86 -19.59 22.59
CA LEU A 411 -9.07 -20.12 21.95
C LEU A 411 -10.36 -20.00 22.81
N PRO A 412 -10.34 -20.13 24.14
CA PRO A 412 -11.52 -19.90 24.97
C PRO A 412 -12.11 -18.49 24.79
N GLU A 413 -11.27 -17.45 24.80
CA GLU A 413 -11.70 -16.06 24.61
C GLU A 413 -12.26 -15.84 23.20
N TYR A 414 -11.58 -16.40 22.17
CA TYR A 414 -12.09 -16.39 20.80
C TYR A 414 -13.48 -17.04 20.68
N LEU A 415 -13.68 -18.23 21.25
CA LEU A 415 -14.95 -18.94 21.20
C LEU A 415 -16.07 -18.20 21.94
N ILE A 416 -15.76 -17.57 23.07
CA ILE A 416 -16.70 -16.72 23.81
C ILE A 416 -17.13 -15.54 22.92
N ASN A 417 -16.18 -14.84 22.29
CA ASN A 417 -16.48 -13.73 21.39
C ASN A 417 -17.35 -14.17 20.20
N VAL A 418 -17.06 -15.33 19.59
CA VAL A 418 -17.87 -15.91 18.50
C VAL A 418 -19.32 -16.12 18.91
N VAL A 419 -19.55 -16.73 20.09
CA VAL A 419 -20.92 -17.01 20.56
C VAL A 419 -21.66 -15.74 20.97
N SER A 420 -20.96 -14.78 21.60
CA SER A 420 -21.51 -13.49 21.99
C SER A 420 -21.88 -12.62 20.78
N CYS A 421 -21.04 -12.54 19.75
CA CYS A 421 -21.29 -11.68 18.58
C CYS A 421 -22.39 -12.20 17.64
N ILE A 422 -22.72 -13.50 17.67
CA ILE A 422 -23.68 -14.11 16.74
C ILE A 422 -25.05 -14.35 17.42
N ALA A 423 -25.24 -13.87 18.65
CA ALA A 423 -26.49 -14.03 19.39
C ALA A 423 -27.59 -13.02 18.99
N GLU A 424 -27.24 -11.89 18.35
CA GLU A 424 -28.17 -10.75 18.19
C GLU A 424 -28.76 -10.55 16.77
N ASP A 425 -28.30 -11.28 15.75
CA ASP A 425 -28.79 -11.14 14.37
C ASP A 425 -30.14 -11.86 14.14
N HIS A 426 -31.23 -11.34 14.70
CA HIS A 426 -32.59 -11.86 14.48
C HIS A 426 -33.29 -11.32 13.22
N ASN A 427 -32.65 -10.43 12.47
CA ASN A 427 -33.16 -9.93 11.20
C ASN A 427 -31.98 -9.80 10.24
N ASP A 428 -31.89 -10.67 9.24
CA ASP A 428 -31.53 -10.26 7.87
C ASP A 428 -31.90 -11.35 6.85
N SER A 429 -32.37 -10.87 5.70
CA SER A 429 -32.95 -11.59 4.55
C SER A 429 -31.92 -11.88 3.45
N THR A 430 -30.64 -12.00 3.79
CA THR A 430 -29.59 -12.47 2.88
C THR A 430 -29.35 -13.97 3.12
N GLY A 431 -29.14 -14.74 2.05
CA GLY A 431 -29.17 -16.22 2.04
C GLY A 431 -28.11 -16.96 2.87
N PHE A 432 -27.47 -16.33 3.84
CA PHE A 432 -26.53 -16.93 4.79
C PHE A 432 -27.14 -16.89 6.19
N THR A 433 -27.60 -18.04 6.68
CA THR A 433 -28.30 -18.09 7.97
C THR A 433 -27.35 -17.85 9.13
N VAL A 434 -27.86 -17.35 10.27
CA VAL A 434 -27.11 -17.24 11.55
C VAL A 434 -26.39 -18.55 11.88
N THR A 435 -27.02 -19.69 11.56
CA THR A 435 -26.45 -21.04 11.71
C THR A 435 -25.21 -21.26 10.84
N ASP A 436 -25.21 -20.78 9.59
CA ASP A 436 -24.06 -20.91 8.69
C ASP A 436 -22.88 -20.03 9.13
N LYS A 437 -23.18 -18.85 9.70
CA LYS A 437 -22.18 -17.94 10.27
C LYS A 437 -21.54 -18.55 11.52
N ARG A 438 -22.33 -19.07 12.47
CA ARG A 438 -21.78 -19.79 13.64
C ARG A 438 -20.91 -20.98 13.25
N ARG A 439 -21.38 -21.81 12.31
CA ARG A 439 -20.59 -22.95 11.81
C ARG A 439 -19.29 -22.49 11.17
N TYR A 440 -19.29 -21.38 10.45
CA TYR A 440 -18.08 -20.84 9.83
C TYR A 440 -16.98 -20.53 10.86
N TYR A 441 -17.31 -19.89 11.98
CA TYR A 441 -16.31 -19.53 13.01
C TYR A 441 -15.92 -20.69 13.94
N LEU A 442 -16.84 -21.63 14.21
CA LEU A 442 -16.55 -22.74 15.14
C LEU A 442 -15.73 -23.86 14.51
N LEU A 443 -15.94 -24.12 13.21
CA LEU A 443 -15.35 -25.27 12.52
C LEU A 443 -13.83 -25.42 12.71
N PRO A 444 -13.00 -24.36 12.64
CA PRO A 444 -11.55 -24.51 12.79
C PRO A 444 -11.14 -25.00 14.18
N CYS A 445 -11.79 -24.48 15.24
CA CYS A 445 -11.53 -24.92 16.61
C CYS A 445 -11.93 -26.36 16.82
N LEU A 446 -13.12 -26.76 16.33
CA LEU A 446 -13.58 -28.15 16.45
C LEU A 446 -12.63 -29.11 15.75
N PHE A 447 -12.09 -28.72 14.60
CA PHE A 447 -11.11 -29.53 13.88
C PHE A 447 -9.81 -29.71 14.68
N LEU A 448 -9.29 -28.65 15.29
CA LEU A 448 -8.10 -28.71 16.15
C LEU A 448 -8.34 -29.60 17.38
N PHE A 449 -9.50 -29.45 18.04
CA PHE A 449 -9.87 -30.26 19.20
C PHE A 449 -10.05 -31.74 18.86
N TYR A 450 -10.63 -32.04 17.70
CA TYR A 450 -10.78 -33.40 17.22
C TYR A 450 -9.43 -34.12 17.03
N ARG A 451 -8.39 -33.35 16.68
CA ARG A 451 -7.05 -33.87 16.38
C ARG A 451 -6.12 -33.88 17.58
N SER A 452 -6.35 -33.04 18.58
CA SER A 452 -5.48 -32.90 19.75
C SER A 452 -6.25 -33.02 21.06
N ASP A 453 -6.21 -34.22 21.65
CA ASP A 453 -6.81 -34.46 22.98
C ASP A 453 -6.16 -33.56 24.04
N LYS A 454 -4.83 -33.35 23.97
CA LYS A 454 -4.09 -32.44 24.86
C LYS A 454 -4.60 -31.00 24.77
N LEU A 455 -4.82 -30.49 23.56
CA LEU A 455 -5.35 -29.13 23.37
C LEU A 455 -6.78 -29.02 23.91
N LEU A 456 -7.64 -30.01 23.63
CA LEU A 456 -9.01 -30.03 24.12
C LEU A 456 -9.07 -30.02 25.66
N SER A 457 -8.32 -30.90 26.32
CA SER A 457 -8.23 -30.96 27.79
C SER A 457 -7.77 -29.62 28.38
N LEU A 458 -6.74 -28.99 27.82
CA LEU A 458 -6.24 -27.70 28.28
C LEU A 458 -7.28 -26.58 28.10
N VAL A 459 -7.95 -26.53 26.94
CA VAL A 459 -9.01 -25.54 26.67
C VAL A 459 -10.17 -25.69 27.66
N LEU A 460 -10.62 -26.92 27.94
CA LEU A 460 -11.68 -27.18 28.92
C LEU A 460 -11.27 -26.74 30.33
N ASN A 461 -10.02 -26.99 30.72
CA ASN A 461 -9.49 -26.50 32.00
C ASN A 461 -9.45 -24.96 32.09
N VAL A 462 -9.04 -24.28 31.02
CA VAL A 462 -9.04 -22.81 30.97
C VAL A 462 -10.49 -22.28 31.03
N MET A 463 -11.42 -22.85 30.28
CA MET A 463 -12.85 -22.50 30.38
C MET A 463 -13.37 -22.68 31.81
N GLY A 464 -13.01 -23.78 32.49
CA GLY A 464 -13.36 -24.00 33.89
C GLY A 464 -12.81 -22.93 34.82
N SER A 465 -11.59 -22.44 34.59
CA SER A 465 -11.00 -21.34 35.37
C SER A 465 -11.69 -19.99 35.11
N LEU A 466 -12.14 -19.74 33.87
CA LEU A 466 -12.84 -18.50 33.49
C LEU A 466 -14.22 -18.38 34.15
N VAL A 467 -14.87 -19.51 34.47
CA VAL A 467 -16.10 -19.56 35.26
C VAL A 467 -15.87 -19.05 36.69
N GLY A 468 -14.77 -19.48 37.33
CA GLY A 468 -14.45 -19.17 38.73
C GLY A 468 -13.93 -17.75 39.00
N GLY A 469 -13.86 -16.87 38.01
CA GLY A 469 -13.54 -15.44 38.19
C GLY A 469 -12.04 -15.08 38.29
N TYR A 470 -11.11 -16.03 38.25
CA TYR A 470 -9.66 -15.77 38.40
C TYR A 470 -8.93 -15.42 37.08
N GLY A 471 -9.61 -14.75 36.15
CA GLY A 471 -9.02 -14.29 34.89
C GLY A 471 -8.68 -12.80 34.94
N SER A 472 -7.41 -12.45 35.06
CA SER A 472 -6.92 -11.08 34.85
C SER A 472 -7.16 -10.67 33.38
N SER A 473 -8.09 -9.76 33.14
CA SER A 473 -8.29 -9.13 31.83
C SER A 473 -7.95 -7.65 31.91
N ASN A 474 -6.69 -7.29 31.64
CA ASN A 474 -6.36 -5.97 31.11
C ASN A 474 -6.70 -6.00 29.61
N SER A 475 -7.87 -5.52 29.21
CA SER A 475 -8.30 -5.49 27.80
C SER A 475 -8.75 -4.09 27.36
N ALA A 476 -8.18 -3.61 26.26
CA ALA A 476 -8.64 -2.46 25.50
C ALA A 476 -9.31 -2.95 24.20
N CYS A 477 -10.59 -3.31 24.26
CA CYS A 477 -11.53 -3.42 23.12
C CYS A 477 -12.96 -3.55 23.69
N PRO A 478 -14.02 -3.10 22.99
CA PRO A 478 -15.24 -2.66 23.62
C PRO A 478 -16.05 -3.79 24.27
N GLN A 479 -16.63 -3.40 25.39
CA GLN A 479 -17.26 -4.20 26.43
C GLN A 479 -18.59 -4.81 25.96
N TYR A 480 -18.60 -6.10 25.63
CA TYR A 480 -19.87 -6.86 25.49
C TYR A 480 -19.90 -8.19 26.26
N ALA A 481 -18.77 -8.65 26.80
CA ALA A 481 -18.68 -9.91 27.58
C ALA A 481 -18.00 -9.74 28.95
N THR A 482 -18.06 -8.53 29.52
CA THR A 482 -17.38 -8.22 30.79
C THR A 482 -18.13 -8.75 32.02
N GLU A 483 -19.41 -9.09 31.89
CA GLU A 483 -20.22 -9.59 33.00
C GLU A 483 -20.07 -11.11 33.18
N GLN A 484 -19.79 -11.55 34.41
CA GLN A 484 -19.63 -12.97 34.74
C GLN A 484 -20.80 -13.88 34.28
N PRO A 485 -22.08 -13.46 34.34
CA PRO A 485 -23.21 -14.25 33.84
C PRO A 485 -23.20 -14.46 32.32
N SER A 486 -22.81 -13.45 31.53
CA SER A 486 -22.77 -13.56 30.07
C SER A 486 -21.64 -14.49 29.60
N ARG A 487 -20.52 -14.49 30.32
CA ARG A 487 -19.40 -15.42 30.09
C ARG A 487 -19.76 -16.88 30.39
N ILE A 488 -20.45 -17.14 31.50
CA ILE A 488 -20.92 -18.50 31.85
C ILE A 488 -21.91 -18.99 30.80
N SER A 489 -22.87 -18.14 30.39
CA SER A 489 -23.82 -18.46 29.32
C SER A 489 -23.13 -18.79 27.99
N ALA A 490 -22.08 -18.04 27.62
CA ALA A 490 -21.28 -18.32 26.44
C ALA A 490 -20.55 -19.66 26.54
N ILE A 491 -19.91 -19.96 27.67
CA ILE A 491 -19.21 -21.25 27.90
C ILE A 491 -20.19 -22.44 27.78
N VAL A 492 -21.36 -22.35 28.41
CA VAL A 492 -22.40 -23.38 28.30
C VAL A 492 -22.84 -23.56 26.86
N SER A 493 -23.07 -22.45 26.15
CA SER A 493 -23.46 -22.48 24.73
C SER A 493 -22.38 -23.14 23.85
N ILE A 494 -21.10 -22.86 24.10
CA ILE A 494 -19.99 -23.51 23.39
C ILE A 494 -20.00 -25.03 23.63
N LEU A 495 -20.14 -25.48 24.88
CA LEU A 495 -20.18 -26.91 25.21
C LEU A 495 -21.37 -27.62 24.54
N LEU A 496 -22.54 -26.98 24.51
CA LEU A 496 -23.72 -27.51 23.82
C LEU A 496 -23.50 -27.62 22.31
N LEU A 497 -22.86 -26.62 21.70
CA LEU A 497 -22.52 -26.63 20.27
C LEU A 497 -21.48 -27.71 19.94
N MET A 498 -20.49 -27.92 20.81
CA MET A 498 -19.52 -29.01 20.67
C MET A 498 -20.20 -30.38 20.82
N HIS A 499 -21.10 -30.54 21.78
CA HIS A 499 -21.83 -31.79 22.00
C HIS A 499 -22.79 -32.13 20.84
N ALA A 500 -23.37 -31.12 20.19
CA ALA A 500 -24.25 -31.32 19.04
C ALA A 500 -23.52 -31.90 17.81
N GLU A 501 -22.20 -31.77 17.73
CA GLU A 501 -21.38 -32.33 16.65
C GLU A 501 -20.93 -33.76 16.99
N SER A 502 -21.44 -34.74 16.23
CA SER A 502 -21.25 -36.19 16.49
C SER A 502 -19.80 -36.64 16.73
N LYS A 503 -18.85 -36.08 15.98
CA LYS A 503 -17.41 -36.39 16.11
C LYS A 503 -16.80 -35.81 17.40
N MET A 504 -17.32 -34.67 17.85
CA MET A 504 -16.86 -34.00 19.06
C MET A 504 -17.45 -34.61 20.32
N GLN A 505 -18.67 -35.14 20.24
CA GLN A 505 -19.31 -35.86 21.35
C GLN A 505 -18.43 -37.00 21.90
N GLN A 506 -17.82 -37.79 21.02
CA GLN A 506 -16.91 -38.88 21.43
C GLN A 506 -15.65 -38.35 22.13
N ARG A 507 -15.09 -37.23 21.66
CA ARG A 507 -13.91 -36.59 22.26
C ARG A 507 -14.21 -35.96 23.61
N LEU A 508 -15.38 -35.35 23.75
CA LEU A 508 -15.87 -34.82 25.02
C LEU A 508 -16.06 -35.94 26.05
N LEU A 509 -16.58 -37.11 25.65
CA LEU A 509 -16.69 -38.27 26.54
C LEU A 509 -15.34 -38.77 27.07
N LEU A 510 -14.26 -38.63 26.29
CA LEU A 510 -12.89 -38.96 26.73
C LEU A 510 -12.30 -37.94 27.71
N ASN A 511 -12.82 -36.71 27.74
CA ASN A 511 -12.39 -35.61 28.62
C ASN A 511 -13.46 -35.32 29.70
N LYS A 512 -14.08 -36.39 30.22
CA LYS A 512 -15.20 -36.27 31.15
C LYS A 512 -14.81 -35.55 32.44
N GLU A 513 -13.61 -35.79 32.96
CA GLU A 513 -13.15 -35.19 34.21
C GLU A 513 -13.06 -33.66 34.10
N GLU A 514 -12.56 -33.14 32.98
CA GLU A 514 -12.48 -31.71 32.72
C GLU A 514 -13.87 -31.08 32.54
N ILE A 515 -14.80 -31.76 31.88
CA ILE A 515 -16.18 -31.28 31.73
C ILE A 515 -16.88 -31.26 33.09
N ASP A 516 -16.74 -32.32 33.89
CA ASP A 516 -17.31 -32.40 35.24
C ASP A 516 -16.76 -31.24 36.08
N ARG A 517 -15.47 -30.90 35.97
CA ARG A 517 -14.87 -29.74 36.64
C ARG A 517 -15.47 -28.40 36.20
N VAL A 518 -15.70 -28.20 34.90
CA VAL A 518 -16.37 -26.98 34.40
C VAL A 518 -17.79 -26.88 34.98
N LEU A 519 -18.55 -27.98 34.96
CA LEU A 519 -19.92 -28.01 35.49
C LEU A 519 -19.96 -27.80 37.01
N GLN A 520 -19.03 -28.40 37.76
CA GLN A 520 -18.91 -28.16 39.21
C GLN A 520 -18.62 -26.70 39.52
N ASN A 521 -17.72 -26.05 38.76
CA ASN A 521 -17.44 -24.62 38.93
C ASN A 521 -18.68 -23.75 38.64
N ILE A 522 -19.52 -24.14 37.67
CA ILE A 522 -20.80 -23.44 37.40
C ILE A 522 -21.78 -23.65 38.55
N LEU A 523 -21.90 -24.87 39.08
CA LEU A 523 -22.80 -25.20 40.20
C LEU A 523 -22.43 -24.45 41.48
N VAL A 524 -21.14 -24.30 41.78
CA VAL A 524 -20.65 -23.55 42.95
C VAL A 524 -21.07 -22.08 42.91
N LEU A 525 -21.33 -21.52 41.73
CA LEU A 525 -21.78 -20.12 41.56
C LEU A 525 -23.31 -19.95 41.59
N GLN A 526 -24.07 -21.06 41.59
CA GLN A 526 -25.54 -21.05 41.69
C GLN A 526 -26.05 -21.14 43.13
N VAL A 527 -25.15 -21.42 44.09
CA VAL A 527 -25.39 -21.43 45.55
C VAL A 527 -24.95 -20.10 46.12
#